data_AF-A0A5S5CRE7-F1
#
_entry.id   AF-A0A5S5CRE7-F1
#
_cell.length_a   1.000
_cell.length_b   1.000
_cell.length_c   1.000
_cell.angle_alpha   90.00
_cell.angle_beta   90.00
_cell.angle_gamma   90.00
#
_symmetry.space_group_name_H-M   'P 1'
#
loop_
_entity.id
_entity.type
_entity.pdbx_description
1 polymer ?
#
loop_
_entity_poly.entity_id
_entity_poly.type
_entity_poly.pdbx_seq_one_letter_code
_entity_poly.pdbx_strand_id
1 'polypeptide(L)'
;MWPEPPPTENSVVGRALEAAVGSGMPAESLALYARWWQLETWLRDLAYLELRALRGAAWTEAVRAAAGRQTQDAAYTHMLSADSQDPLAYLDVSSLTDLIERRWDQMGYALMERSTWQGRLVDLSRIRHRIGHVRAPHQDDLGRLEQTLRDLERGAFTAFATYNDRWLPDPSDVPNAIGHGWLRGQHEAAQRLIEHARRQYETRFRLRLSRRPWADRETHASPGAGYLWHAEFYPRERPVDIRRLWHDSQLDEIRPLIVHLLADHPWHVGFTFAAADDDRAVSDAIGVAFDTVLQFCQPRFLSDEQVRRWSERATNVDYRVLVGSRWNTLEPTTVPIDIFGAGGGVEAAPSW
;
A
#
# COMPACT_ATOMS: atom_id res chain seq x y z
N MET A 1 8.30 -12.54 13.26
CA MET A 1 9.52 -11.78 13.63
C MET A 1 9.66 -10.70 12.58
N TRP A 2 9.33 -9.46 12.92
CA TRP A 2 9.44 -8.33 11.99
C TRP A 2 10.91 -8.13 11.60
N PRO A 3 11.21 -7.70 10.36
CA PRO A 3 12.58 -7.32 10.03
C PRO A 3 13.03 -6.28 11.06
N GLU A 4 14.14 -6.54 11.74
CA GLU A 4 14.74 -5.55 12.63
C GLU A 4 14.91 -4.25 11.85
N PRO A 5 14.56 -3.08 12.43
CA PRO A 5 14.85 -1.81 11.78
C PRO A 5 16.35 -1.80 11.44
N PRO A 6 16.73 -1.35 10.24
CA PRO A 6 18.13 -1.34 9.86
C PRO A 6 18.93 -0.57 10.93
N PRO A 7 20.11 -1.08 11.36
CA PRO A 7 20.87 -0.45 12.42
C PRO A 7 21.17 1.01 12.02
N THR A 8 20.55 1.94 12.75
CA THR A 8 20.69 3.38 12.50
C THR A 8 22.09 3.86 12.85
N GLU A 9 22.71 3.25 13.86
CA GLU A 9 24.00 3.65 14.47
C GLU A 9 25.20 3.68 13.50
N ASN A 10 25.09 3.11 12.29
CA ASN A 10 26.15 3.22 11.26
C ASN A 10 25.64 3.48 9.83
N SER A 11 24.36 3.77 9.67
CA SER A 11 23.79 4.09 8.36
C SER A 11 24.13 5.53 7.95
N VAL A 12 24.15 5.81 6.64
CA VAL A 12 24.29 7.18 6.11
C VAL A 12 23.21 8.10 6.68
N VAL A 13 21.99 7.58 6.85
CA VAL A 13 20.86 8.29 7.44
C VAL A 13 21.11 8.63 8.91
N GLY A 14 21.54 7.66 9.73
CA GLY A 14 21.82 7.89 11.15
C GLY A 14 22.85 8.99 11.36
N ARG A 15 23.98 8.93 10.62
CA ARG A 15 25.01 9.98 10.65
C ARG A 15 24.47 11.35 10.23
N ALA A 16 23.57 11.41 9.25
CA ALA A 16 22.97 12.68 8.80
C ALA A 16 22.04 13.26 9.88
N LEU A 17 21.25 12.43 10.56
CA LEU A 17 20.38 12.86 11.66
C LEU A 17 21.21 13.37 12.85
N GLU A 18 22.25 12.64 13.25
CA GLU A 18 23.17 13.05 14.31
C GLU A 18 23.88 14.37 13.97
N ALA A 19 24.38 14.51 12.74
CA ALA A 19 25.02 15.74 12.29
C ALA A 19 24.04 16.93 12.28
N ALA A 20 22.80 16.73 11.83
CA ALA A 20 21.78 17.78 11.81
C ALA A 20 21.50 18.29 13.24
N VAL A 21 21.26 17.38 14.19
CA VAL A 21 21.02 17.74 15.60
C VAL A 21 22.26 18.39 16.21
N GLY A 22 23.45 17.82 15.98
CA GLY A 22 24.72 18.39 16.46
C GLY A 22 25.04 19.77 15.89
N SER A 23 24.51 20.11 14.71
CA SER A 23 24.69 21.42 14.06
C SER A 23 23.67 22.49 14.48
N GLY A 24 22.77 22.17 15.41
CA GLY A 24 21.83 23.13 16.00
C GLY A 24 20.36 22.95 15.61
N MET A 25 20.00 21.90 14.86
CA MET A 25 18.59 21.53 14.68
C MET A 25 18.02 21.01 16.00
N PRO A 26 16.90 21.55 16.52
CA PRO A 26 16.28 21.00 17.72
C PRO A 26 15.80 19.56 17.48
N ALA A 27 16.21 18.62 18.33
CA ALA A 27 15.81 17.21 18.22
C ALA A 27 14.28 17.02 18.20
N GLU A 28 13.56 17.85 18.97
CA GLU A 28 12.09 17.86 18.98
C GLU A 28 11.49 18.24 17.62
N SER A 29 12.13 19.14 16.86
CA SER A 29 11.67 19.51 15.51
C SER A 29 11.83 18.33 14.54
N LEU A 30 12.92 17.57 14.67
CA LEU A 30 13.16 16.38 13.86
C LEU A 30 12.14 15.28 14.19
N ALA A 31 11.90 15.02 15.48
CA ALA A 31 10.89 14.07 15.94
C ALA A 31 9.48 14.46 15.46
N LEU A 32 9.13 15.74 15.59
CA LEU A 32 7.84 16.26 15.12
C LEU A 32 7.68 16.09 13.60
N TYR A 33 8.71 16.40 12.82
CA TYR A 33 8.68 16.18 11.37
C TYR A 33 8.51 14.69 11.01
N ALA A 34 9.23 13.80 11.69
CA ALA A 34 9.13 12.36 11.45
C ALA A 34 7.73 11.81 11.77
N ARG A 35 7.14 12.22 12.90
CA ARG A 35 5.75 11.85 13.26
C ARG A 35 4.73 12.44 12.30
N TRP A 36 4.97 13.66 11.81
CA TRP A 36 4.10 14.29 10.82
C TRP A 36 4.15 13.53 9.50
N TRP A 37 5.34 13.17 9.05
CA TRP A 37 5.55 12.34 7.87
C TRP A 37 4.78 11.02 7.98
N GLN A 38 4.85 10.36 9.14
CA GLN A 38 4.13 9.12 9.41
C GLN A 38 2.61 9.30 9.31
N LEU A 39 2.05 10.35 9.91
CA LEU A 39 0.62 10.67 9.81
C LEU A 39 0.21 10.92 8.35
N GLU A 40 0.93 11.78 7.64
CA GLU A 40 0.58 12.17 6.27
C GLU A 40 0.70 10.98 5.30
N THR A 41 1.71 10.13 5.47
CA THR A 41 1.88 8.88 4.71
C THR A 41 0.68 7.95 4.95
N TRP A 42 0.31 7.73 6.20
CA TRP A 42 -0.85 6.90 6.53
C TRP A 42 -2.15 7.41 5.88
N LEU A 43 -2.41 8.72 5.95
CA LEU A 43 -3.60 9.31 5.33
C LEU A 43 -3.60 9.17 3.81
N ARG A 44 -2.43 9.28 3.16
CA ARG A 44 -2.29 9.03 1.72
C ARG A 44 -2.52 7.57 1.36
N ASP A 45 -1.91 6.64 2.09
CA ASP A 45 -2.09 5.20 1.86
C ASP A 45 -3.57 4.79 2.00
N LEU A 46 -4.24 5.28 3.05
CA LEU A 46 -5.66 5.06 3.26
C LEU A 46 -6.48 5.66 2.10
N ALA A 47 -6.23 6.92 1.74
CA ALA A 47 -6.95 7.58 0.67
C ALA A 47 -6.75 6.87 -0.68
N TYR A 48 -5.51 6.47 -0.98
CA TYR A 48 -5.15 5.71 -2.17
C TYR A 48 -5.96 4.42 -2.25
N LEU A 49 -5.85 3.57 -1.23
CA LEU A 49 -6.48 2.27 -1.23
C LEU A 49 -8.00 2.37 -1.35
N GLU A 50 -8.63 3.25 -0.55
CA GLU A 50 -10.09 3.33 -0.55
C GLU A 50 -10.64 3.94 -1.84
N LEU A 51 -9.94 4.90 -2.45
CA LEU A 51 -10.31 5.41 -3.78
C LEU A 51 -10.13 4.35 -4.87
N ARG A 52 -9.06 3.55 -4.82
CA ARG A 52 -8.84 2.41 -5.72
C ARG A 52 -9.93 1.37 -5.57
N ALA A 53 -10.28 0.99 -4.34
CA ALA A 53 -11.34 0.03 -4.09
C ALA A 53 -12.71 0.55 -4.56
N LEU A 54 -12.95 1.87 -4.47
CA LEU A 54 -14.21 2.49 -4.90
C LEU A 54 -14.33 2.66 -6.42
N ARG A 55 -13.25 3.04 -7.10
CA ARG A 55 -13.29 3.54 -8.50
C ARG A 55 -12.36 2.83 -9.47
N GLY A 56 -11.58 1.85 -9.00
CA GLY A 56 -10.57 1.20 -9.83
C GLY A 56 -9.56 2.18 -10.40
N ALA A 57 -9.23 2.05 -11.68
CA ALA A 57 -8.34 2.93 -12.42
C ALA A 57 -8.85 4.38 -12.51
N ALA A 58 -10.16 4.61 -12.43
CA ALA A 58 -10.76 5.94 -12.45
C ALA A 58 -10.60 6.72 -11.12
N TRP A 59 -9.88 6.16 -10.14
CA TRP A 59 -9.61 6.83 -8.86
C TRP A 59 -8.90 8.19 -9.04
N THR A 60 -8.05 8.32 -10.06
CA THR A 60 -7.28 9.54 -10.36
C THR A 60 -8.17 10.75 -10.63
N GLU A 61 -9.41 10.53 -11.07
CA GLU A 61 -10.40 11.60 -11.25
C GLU A 61 -10.78 12.29 -9.94
N ALA A 62 -10.74 11.57 -8.81
CA ALA A 62 -11.02 12.12 -7.50
C ALA A 62 -9.91 13.08 -7.01
N VAL A 63 -8.70 12.95 -7.56
CA VAL A 63 -7.50 13.70 -7.19
C VAL A 63 -6.99 14.57 -8.34
N ARG A 64 -7.81 14.81 -9.37
CA ARG A 64 -7.44 15.57 -10.58
C ARG A 64 -6.92 16.99 -10.26
N ALA A 65 -7.34 17.59 -9.14
CA ALA A 65 -6.80 18.87 -8.68
C ALA A 65 -5.28 18.85 -8.40
N ALA A 66 -4.70 17.67 -8.15
CA ALA A 66 -3.26 17.47 -7.95
C ALA A 66 -2.44 17.48 -9.26
N ALA A 67 -3.09 17.25 -10.42
CA ALA A 67 -2.43 16.97 -11.69
C ALA A 67 -1.56 18.13 -12.21
N GLY A 68 -1.90 19.39 -11.86
CA GLY A 68 -1.14 20.56 -12.28
C GLY A 68 0.29 20.59 -11.72
N ARG A 69 0.45 20.26 -10.43
CA ARG A 69 1.77 20.21 -9.77
C ARG A 69 2.61 19.03 -10.26
N GLN A 70 1.97 17.87 -10.42
CA GLN A 70 2.63 16.67 -10.96
C GLN A 70 3.22 16.89 -12.37
N THR A 71 2.48 17.58 -13.23
CA THR A 71 2.93 17.88 -14.61
C THR A 71 4.15 18.81 -14.62
N GLN A 72 4.23 19.74 -13.67
CA GLN A 72 5.36 20.65 -13.53
C GLN A 72 6.64 19.92 -13.08
N ASP A 73 6.52 19.00 -12.13
CA ASP A 73 7.67 18.24 -11.60
C ASP A 73 8.15 17.15 -12.57
N ALA A 74 7.26 16.61 -13.41
CA ALA A 74 7.63 15.67 -14.47
C ALA A 74 8.65 16.23 -15.49
N ALA A 75 8.82 17.56 -15.55
CA ALA A 75 9.85 18.20 -16.35
C ALA A 75 11.28 17.95 -15.81
N TYR A 76 11.44 17.60 -14.53
CA TYR A 76 12.72 17.36 -13.88
C TYR A 76 13.03 15.87 -13.77
N THR A 77 13.21 15.21 -14.92
CA THR A 77 13.39 13.76 -15.03
C THR A 77 14.55 13.17 -14.19
N HIS A 78 15.55 13.97 -13.84
CA HIS A 78 16.70 13.57 -13.02
C HIS A 78 16.42 13.58 -11.50
N MET A 79 15.27 14.10 -11.06
CA MET A 79 14.85 14.16 -9.65
C MET A 79 13.65 13.26 -9.35
N LEU A 80 13.25 12.39 -10.30
CA LEU A 80 12.11 11.51 -10.13
C LEU A 80 12.34 10.54 -8.95
N SER A 81 11.41 10.57 -8.00
CA SER A 81 11.29 9.66 -6.87
C SER A 81 10.19 8.60 -7.12
N ALA A 82 10.08 7.62 -6.23
CA ALA A 82 9.01 6.62 -6.24
C ALA A 82 7.59 7.25 -6.22
N ASP A 83 7.48 8.44 -5.63
CA ASP A 83 6.22 9.17 -5.45
C ASP A 83 5.90 10.08 -6.65
N SER A 84 6.80 10.21 -7.62
CA SER A 84 6.58 11.14 -8.75
C SER A 84 5.35 10.79 -9.58
N GLN A 85 4.96 9.51 -9.59
CA GLN A 85 3.78 9.01 -10.26
C GLN A 85 2.54 8.95 -9.35
N ASP A 86 2.65 9.31 -8.06
CA ASP A 86 1.52 9.35 -7.13
C ASP A 86 0.86 10.74 -7.10
N PRO A 87 -0.37 10.90 -7.62
CA PRO A 87 -1.11 12.16 -7.51
C PRO A 87 -1.32 12.62 -6.05
N LEU A 88 -1.40 11.71 -5.07
CA LEU A 88 -1.63 12.07 -3.67
C LEU A 88 -0.41 12.73 -3.03
N ALA A 89 0.81 12.39 -3.48
CA ALA A 89 2.03 13.05 -3.04
C ALA A 89 2.03 14.56 -3.34
N TYR A 90 1.29 15.00 -4.35
CA TYR A 90 1.14 16.40 -4.73
C TYR A 90 -0.01 17.13 -4.03
N LEU A 91 -0.82 16.44 -3.22
CA LEU A 91 -1.79 17.10 -2.36
C LEU A 91 -1.10 17.68 -1.12
N ASP A 92 -1.38 18.95 -0.83
CA ASP A 92 -1.12 19.48 0.51
C ASP A 92 -2.09 18.88 1.54
N VAL A 93 -1.77 19.07 2.82
CA VAL A 93 -2.56 18.50 3.92
C VAL A 93 -4.03 18.92 3.84
N SER A 94 -4.32 20.18 3.52
CA SER A 94 -5.69 20.70 3.47
C SER A 94 -6.50 19.98 2.39
N SER A 95 -5.91 19.84 1.20
CA SER A 95 -6.53 19.13 0.07
C SER A 95 -6.73 17.64 0.37
N LEU A 96 -5.77 17.01 1.06
CA LEU A 96 -5.87 15.61 1.49
C LEU A 96 -6.99 15.43 2.54
N THR A 97 -7.10 16.34 3.52
CA THR A 97 -8.15 16.28 4.52
C THR A 97 -9.54 16.55 3.93
N ASP A 98 -9.64 17.49 2.98
CA ASP A 98 -10.89 17.77 2.26
C ASP A 98 -11.33 16.59 1.37
N LEU A 99 -10.37 15.85 0.80
CA LEU A 99 -10.64 14.63 0.07
C LEU A 99 -11.22 13.55 1.00
N ILE A 100 -10.58 13.32 2.15
CA ILE A 100 -11.04 12.37 3.18
C ILE A 100 -12.43 12.75 3.67
N GLU A 101 -12.66 14.02 3.97
CA GLU A 101 -13.95 14.53 4.46
C GLU A 101 -15.09 14.30 3.46
N ARG A 102 -14.83 14.49 2.16
CA ARG A 102 -15.79 14.20 1.09
C ARG A 102 -16.04 12.71 0.86
N ARG A 103 -15.17 11.85 1.39
CA ARG A 103 -15.23 10.38 1.28
C ARG A 103 -15.28 9.71 2.65
N TRP A 104 -15.91 10.40 3.61
CA TRP A 104 -16.00 9.92 4.98
C TRP A 104 -16.60 8.52 5.07
N ASP A 105 -17.61 8.22 4.27
CA ASP A 105 -18.28 6.91 4.28
C ASP A 105 -17.32 5.75 3.90
N GLN A 106 -16.27 6.01 3.14
CA GLN A 106 -15.28 5.01 2.74
C GLN A 106 -14.06 4.98 3.66
N MET A 107 -13.72 6.07 4.35
CA MET A 107 -12.46 6.20 5.08
C MET A 107 -12.64 6.31 6.60
N GLY A 108 -13.82 6.74 7.05
CA GLY A 108 -14.11 7.08 8.45
C GLY A 108 -13.97 5.89 9.40
N TYR A 109 -14.12 4.65 8.92
CA TYR A 109 -13.90 3.44 9.73
C TYR A 109 -12.45 3.32 10.22
N ALA A 110 -11.50 3.91 9.49
CA ALA A 110 -10.07 3.86 9.79
C ALA A 110 -9.59 5.12 10.55
N LEU A 111 -10.52 6.02 10.89
CA LEU A 111 -10.28 7.27 11.59
C LEU A 111 -11.04 7.30 12.92
N MET A 112 -10.86 8.38 13.67
CA MET A 112 -11.70 8.68 14.83
C MET A 112 -13.09 9.17 14.40
N GLU A 113 -14.01 9.30 15.35
CA GLU A 113 -15.34 9.87 15.10
C GLU A 113 -15.24 11.24 14.41
N ARG A 114 -16.14 11.52 13.46
CA ARG A 114 -16.02 12.64 12.52
C ARG A 114 -15.85 13.99 13.20
N SER A 115 -16.64 14.28 14.23
CA SER A 115 -16.54 15.54 14.96
C SER A 115 -15.20 15.66 15.71
N THR A 116 -14.74 14.55 16.29
CA THR A 116 -13.43 14.46 16.96
C THR A 116 -12.28 14.67 15.98
N TRP A 117 -12.36 14.06 14.78
CA TRP A 117 -11.38 14.23 13.72
C TRP A 117 -11.29 15.68 13.24
N GLN A 118 -12.43 16.30 12.96
CA GLN A 118 -12.50 17.70 12.54
C GLN A 118 -11.91 18.64 13.61
N GLY A 119 -12.22 18.40 14.88
CA GLY A 119 -11.61 19.13 16.00
C GLY A 119 -10.08 18.97 16.02
N ARG A 120 -9.59 17.75 15.80
CA ARG A 120 -8.15 17.45 15.79
C ARG A 120 -7.43 18.11 14.61
N LEU A 121 -8.05 18.20 13.45
CA LEU A 121 -7.48 18.84 12.25
C LEU A 121 -7.12 20.31 12.47
N VAL A 122 -7.87 21.04 13.31
CA VAL A 122 -7.55 22.44 13.65
C VAL A 122 -6.19 22.55 14.33
N ASP A 123 -5.90 21.65 15.28
CA ASP A 123 -4.62 21.62 15.98
C ASP A 123 -3.49 21.14 15.05
N LEU A 124 -3.73 20.07 14.30
CA LEU A 124 -2.77 19.51 13.36
C LEU A 124 -2.36 20.50 12.27
N SER A 125 -3.29 21.32 11.78
CA SER A 125 -3.01 22.37 10.81
C SER A 125 -2.01 23.40 11.35
N ARG A 126 -2.14 23.78 12.63
CA ARG A 126 -1.19 24.70 13.29
C ARG A 126 0.21 24.07 13.44
N ILE A 127 0.26 22.79 13.77
CA ILE A 127 1.51 22.01 13.82
C ILE A 127 2.17 21.98 12.45
N ARG A 128 1.42 21.62 11.40
CA ARG A 128 1.92 21.59 10.02
C ARG A 128 2.45 22.92 9.53
N HIS A 129 1.78 24.01 9.88
CA HIS A 129 2.21 25.35 9.51
C HIS A 129 3.58 25.69 10.14
N ARG A 130 3.83 25.30 11.40
CA ARG A 130 5.15 25.45 12.02
C ARG A 130 6.22 24.62 11.32
N ILE A 131 5.92 23.35 11.03
CA ILE A 131 6.81 22.46 10.28
C ILE A 131 7.16 23.05 8.91
N GLY A 132 6.15 23.51 8.16
CA GLY A 132 6.34 24.08 6.82
C GLY A 132 7.17 25.36 6.79
N HIS A 133 7.20 26.12 7.88
CA HIS A 133 8.01 27.33 8.02
C HIS A 133 9.31 27.12 8.81
N VAL A 134 9.65 25.87 9.15
CA VAL A 134 10.86 25.53 9.93
C VAL A 134 10.92 26.35 11.23
N ARG A 135 9.78 26.49 11.91
CA ARG A 135 9.67 27.22 13.18
C ARG A 135 9.82 26.25 14.34
N ALA A 136 10.34 26.75 15.45
CA ALA A 136 10.39 25.98 16.70
C ALA A 136 8.99 25.44 17.07
N PRO A 137 8.89 24.16 17.47
CA PRO A 137 7.63 23.57 17.89
C PRO A 137 7.15 24.17 19.21
N HIS A 138 5.84 24.10 19.46
CA HIS A 138 5.32 24.28 20.80
C HIS A 138 5.59 23.01 21.61
N GLN A 139 5.85 23.14 22.92
CA GLN A 139 6.18 22.02 23.82
C GLN A 139 5.15 20.87 23.84
N ASP A 140 3.92 21.12 23.38
CA ASP A 140 2.83 20.14 23.33
C ASP A 140 2.65 19.50 21.95
N ASP A 141 3.32 19.99 20.91
CA ASP A 141 3.04 19.61 19.53
C ASP A 141 3.31 18.13 19.28
N LEU A 142 4.45 17.65 19.76
CA LEU A 142 4.82 16.25 19.65
C LEU A 142 3.80 15.36 20.38
N GLY A 143 3.45 15.71 21.61
CA GLY A 143 2.47 14.95 22.40
C GLY A 143 1.08 14.91 21.76
N ARG A 144 0.61 16.01 21.17
CA ARG A 144 -0.68 16.07 20.44
C ARG A 144 -0.67 15.20 19.19
N LEU A 145 0.44 15.22 18.45
CA LEU A 145 0.59 14.43 17.24
C LEU A 145 0.70 12.94 17.56
N GLU A 146 1.48 12.58 18.58
CA GLU A 146 1.56 11.20 19.06
C GLU A 146 0.20 10.72 19.55
N GLN A 147 -0.52 11.52 20.36
CA GLN A 147 -1.87 11.16 20.78
C GLN A 147 -2.80 10.89 19.59
N THR A 148 -2.71 11.71 18.55
CA THR A 148 -3.48 11.50 17.32
C THR A 148 -3.12 10.16 16.68
N LEU A 149 -1.84 9.82 16.58
CA LEU A 149 -1.40 8.53 16.05
C LEU A 149 -1.93 7.37 16.91
N ARG A 150 -1.89 7.47 18.24
CA ARG A 150 -2.48 6.46 19.15
C ARG A 150 -3.96 6.25 18.87
N ASP A 151 -4.70 7.35 18.72
CA ASP A 151 -6.14 7.31 18.48
C ASP A 151 -6.48 6.68 17.11
N LEU A 152 -5.54 6.68 16.17
CA LEU A 152 -5.67 6.08 14.84
C LEU A 152 -5.25 4.60 14.77
N GLU A 153 -4.56 4.06 15.78
CA GLU A 153 -4.04 2.67 15.82
C GLU A 153 -5.10 1.64 15.42
N ARG A 154 -6.27 1.71 16.06
CA ARG A 154 -7.38 0.78 15.81
C ARG A 154 -7.90 0.84 14.37
N GLY A 155 -8.00 2.05 13.83
CA GLY A 155 -8.47 2.28 12.47
C GLY A 155 -7.47 1.77 11.44
N ALA A 156 -6.18 2.07 11.66
CA ALA A 156 -5.09 1.57 10.83
C ALA A 156 -5.04 0.03 10.85
N PHE A 157 -5.14 -0.58 12.03
CA PHE A 157 -5.19 -2.04 12.15
C PHE A 157 -6.34 -2.63 11.33
N THR A 158 -7.56 -2.09 11.49
CA THR A 158 -8.74 -2.56 10.75
C THR A 158 -8.51 -2.48 9.23
N ALA A 159 -7.93 -1.38 8.74
CA ALA A 159 -7.68 -1.20 7.31
C ALA A 159 -6.68 -2.22 6.75
N PHE A 160 -5.58 -2.48 7.45
CA PHE A 160 -4.59 -3.49 7.07
C PHE A 160 -5.16 -4.91 7.21
N ALA A 161 -5.79 -5.22 8.34
CA ALA A 161 -6.34 -6.54 8.63
C ALA A 161 -7.40 -6.94 7.61
N THR A 162 -8.32 -6.04 7.24
CA THR A 162 -9.36 -6.31 6.23
C THR A 162 -8.82 -6.39 4.80
N TYR A 163 -7.67 -5.76 4.51
CA TYR A 163 -6.97 -5.95 3.24
C TYR A 163 -6.35 -7.36 3.14
N ASN A 164 -5.88 -7.89 4.27
CA ASN A 164 -5.27 -9.21 4.38
C ASN A 164 -6.25 -10.33 4.76
N ASP A 165 -7.49 -10.00 5.12
CA ASP A 165 -8.59 -10.94 5.31
C ASP A 165 -9.11 -11.41 3.94
N ARG A 166 -8.35 -12.33 3.35
CA ARG A 166 -8.50 -12.81 1.98
C ARG A 166 -9.14 -14.19 1.98
N TRP A 167 -10.20 -14.38 1.20
CA TRP A 167 -10.81 -15.70 0.99
C TRP A 167 -10.75 -16.14 -0.47
N LEU A 168 -10.90 -17.45 -0.70
CA LEU A 168 -11.10 -17.99 -2.03
C LEU A 168 -12.61 -17.92 -2.33
N PRO A 169 -13.07 -17.09 -3.28
CA PRO A 169 -14.49 -17.06 -3.63
C PRO A 169 -14.92 -18.36 -4.32
N ASP A 170 -16.17 -18.75 -4.10
CA ASP A 170 -16.78 -19.85 -4.85
C ASP A 170 -16.93 -19.43 -6.32
N PRO A 171 -16.49 -20.25 -7.30
CA PRO A 171 -16.67 -19.92 -8.70
C PRO A 171 -18.12 -19.59 -9.07
N SER A 172 -19.10 -20.24 -8.45
CA SER A 172 -20.53 -20.03 -8.70
C SER A 172 -21.03 -18.65 -8.28
N ASP A 173 -20.42 -18.04 -7.26
CA ASP A 173 -20.74 -16.70 -6.78
C ASP A 173 -20.13 -15.59 -7.66
N VAL A 174 -19.27 -15.95 -8.61
CA VAL A 174 -18.57 -14.99 -9.46
C VAL A 174 -18.85 -15.31 -10.95
N PRO A 175 -20.01 -14.91 -11.48
CA PRO A 175 -20.42 -15.19 -12.87
C PRO A 175 -19.82 -14.17 -13.86
N ASN A 176 -18.59 -13.74 -13.64
CA ASN A 176 -17.91 -12.70 -14.41
C ASN A 176 -16.63 -13.24 -15.10
N ALA A 177 -15.93 -12.42 -15.87
CA ALA A 177 -14.75 -12.83 -16.63
C ALA A 177 -13.62 -13.41 -15.76
N ILE A 178 -13.49 -12.96 -14.51
CA ILE A 178 -12.51 -13.47 -13.56
C ILE A 178 -12.94 -14.83 -13.02
N GLY A 179 -14.21 -14.98 -12.64
CA GLY A 179 -14.73 -16.25 -12.12
C GLY A 179 -14.78 -17.34 -13.19
N HIS A 180 -15.19 -17.02 -14.42
CA HIS A 180 -15.09 -17.93 -15.56
C HIS A 180 -13.63 -18.20 -15.93
N GLY A 181 -12.85 -17.12 -16.07
CA GLY A 181 -11.48 -17.18 -16.57
C GLY A 181 -10.52 -17.93 -15.64
N TRP A 182 -10.44 -17.51 -14.39
CA TRP A 182 -9.40 -17.94 -13.46
C TRP A 182 -9.90 -18.95 -12.44
N LEU A 183 -11.09 -18.77 -11.87
CA LEU A 183 -11.61 -19.73 -10.88
C LEU A 183 -12.06 -21.05 -11.52
N ARG A 184 -12.65 -20.99 -12.74
CA ARG A 184 -13.02 -22.17 -13.53
C ARG A 184 -11.95 -22.58 -14.57
N GLY A 185 -10.86 -21.82 -14.71
CA GLY A 185 -9.78 -22.12 -15.65
C GLY A 185 -10.17 -22.06 -17.12
N GLN A 186 -11.07 -21.14 -17.50
CA GLN A 186 -11.53 -20.97 -18.90
C GLN A 186 -10.76 -19.87 -19.65
N HIS A 187 -9.93 -19.07 -18.97
CA HIS A 187 -9.08 -18.06 -19.59
C HIS A 187 -7.91 -18.74 -20.32
N GLU A 188 -7.55 -18.24 -21.51
CA GLU A 188 -6.45 -18.82 -22.31
C GLU A 188 -5.14 -18.90 -21.51
N ALA A 189 -4.77 -17.78 -20.86
CA ALA A 189 -3.58 -17.75 -20.00
C ALA A 189 -3.72 -18.71 -18.80
N ALA A 190 -4.90 -18.88 -18.20
CA ALA A 190 -5.07 -19.80 -17.07
C ALA A 190 -4.84 -21.26 -17.50
N GLN A 191 -5.41 -21.66 -18.64
CA GLN A 191 -5.24 -23.00 -19.22
C GLN A 191 -3.79 -23.29 -19.58
N ARG A 192 -3.11 -22.30 -20.18
CA ARG A 192 -1.71 -22.41 -20.58
C ARG A 192 -0.75 -22.38 -19.39
N LEU A 193 -0.95 -21.47 -18.44
CA LEU A 193 0.08 -21.10 -17.46
C LEU A 193 -0.01 -21.84 -16.14
N ILE A 194 -1.20 -22.12 -15.60
CA ILE A 194 -1.30 -22.67 -14.23
C ILE A 194 -0.52 -23.98 -14.12
N GLU A 195 -0.76 -24.90 -15.06
CA GLU A 195 -0.09 -26.20 -15.06
C GLU A 195 1.36 -26.12 -15.54
N HIS A 196 1.65 -25.25 -16.50
CA HIS A 196 3.01 -25.02 -16.99
C HIS A 196 3.91 -24.45 -15.87
N ALA A 197 3.45 -23.41 -15.17
CA ALA A 197 4.11 -22.80 -14.03
C ALA A 197 4.40 -23.82 -12.92
N ARG A 198 3.41 -24.66 -12.60
CA ARG A 198 3.55 -25.72 -11.60
C ARG A 198 4.62 -26.74 -11.99
N ARG A 199 4.64 -27.18 -13.26
CA ARG A 199 5.57 -28.23 -13.73
C ARG A 199 6.99 -27.73 -14.01
N GLN A 200 7.13 -26.54 -14.59
CA GLN A 200 8.42 -26.04 -15.10
C GLN A 200 9.11 -25.09 -14.11
N TYR A 201 8.33 -24.34 -13.34
CA TYR A 201 8.84 -23.31 -12.44
C TYR A 201 8.56 -23.61 -10.96
N GLU A 202 7.87 -24.71 -10.65
CA GLU A 202 7.35 -25.01 -9.30
C GLU A 202 6.56 -23.86 -8.68
N THR A 203 5.99 -23.00 -9.53
CA THR A 203 5.29 -21.79 -9.09
C THR A 203 3.84 -22.12 -8.81
N ARG A 204 3.36 -21.79 -7.60
CA ARG A 204 1.95 -21.89 -7.24
C ARG A 204 1.26 -20.57 -7.47
N PHE A 205 0.13 -20.60 -8.15
CA PHE A 205 -0.79 -19.47 -8.31
C PHE A 205 -1.96 -19.59 -7.33
N ARG A 206 -2.41 -18.47 -6.77
CA ARG A 206 -3.65 -18.35 -6.00
C ARG A 206 -4.37 -17.06 -6.38
N LEU A 207 -5.69 -17.14 -6.56
CA LEU A 207 -6.55 -15.97 -6.71
C LEU A 207 -7.47 -15.89 -5.49
N ARG A 208 -7.46 -14.75 -4.82
CA ARG A 208 -8.27 -14.51 -3.62
C ARG A 208 -8.98 -13.16 -3.72
N LEU A 209 -9.95 -12.96 -2.85
CA LEU A 209 -10.74 -11.73 -2.75
C LEU A 209 -10.62 -11.19 -1.32
N SER A 210 -10.55 -9.87 -1.16
CA SER A 210 -10.73 -9.19 0.13
C SER A 210 -11.83 -8.13 0.02
N ARG A 211 -12.36 -7.69 1.16
CA ARG A 211 -13.44 -6.70 1.23
C ARG A 211 -13.05 -5.51 2.12
N ARG A 212 -13.39 -4.30 1.68
CA ARG A 212 -13.26 -3.10 2.52
C ARG A 212 -14.43 -3.01 3.52
N PRO A 213 -14.23 -2.45 4.73
CA PRO A 213 -15.27 -2.43 5.77
C PRO A 213 -16.58 -1.71 5.39
N TRP A 214 -16.52 -0.72 4.51
CA TRP A 214 -17.69 0.03 4.03
C TRP A 214 -18.44 -0.67 2.89
N ALA A 215 -17.88 -1.75 2.33
CA ALA A 215 -18.51 -2.45 1.22
C ALA A 215 -19.63 -3.36 1.72
N ASP A 216 -20.71 -3.46 0.94
CA ASP A 216 -21.86 -4.29 1.27
C ASP A 216 -21.48 -5.78 1.32
N ARG A 217 -21.95 -6.48 2.36
CA ARG A 217 -21.74 -7.93 2.54
C ARG A 217 -22.64 -8.77 1.64
N GLU A 218 -23.79 -8.25 1.22
CA GLU A 218 -24.80 -9.04 0.51
C GLU A 218 -24.46 -9.25 -0.98
N THR A 219 -23.51 -8.47 -1.53
CA THR A 219 -23.16 -8.47 -2.96
C THR A 219 -22.16 -9.56 -3.37
N HIS A 220 -22.13 -10.71 -2.69
CA HIS A 220 -21.19 -11.80 -3.03
C HIS A 220 -21.31 -12.27 -4.48
N ALA A 221 -22.51 -12.17 -5.07
CA ALA A 221 -22.82 -12.64 -6.43
C ALA A 221 -22.15 -11.82 -7.56
N SER A 222 -21.57 -10.66 -7.28
CA SER A 222 -20.78 -9.88 -8.26
C SER A 222 -19.91 -8.86 -7.52
N PRO A 223 -18.63 -9.20 -7.23
CA PRO A 223 -17.72 -8.30 -6.54
C PRO A 223 -17.57 -7.00 -7.34
N GLY A 224 -17.85 -5.86 -6.70
CA GLY A 224 -17.78 -4.52 -7.30
C GLY A 224 -16.98 -3.56 -6.42
N ALA A 225 -17.47 -2.33 -6.27
CA ALA A 225 -16.85 -1.33 -5.41
C ALA A 225 -16.62 -1.87 -3.98
N GLY A 226 -15.40 -1.68 -3.47
CA GLY A 226 -15.00 -2.13 -2.14
C GLY A 226 -14.48 -3.57 -2.07
N TYR A 227 -14.36 -4.26 -3.20
CA TYR A 227 -13.73 -5.58 -3.29
C TYR A 227 -12.40 -5.50 -4.05
N LEU A 228 -11.42 -6.31 -3.64
CA LEU A 228 -10.09 -6.35 -4.24
C LEU A 228 -9.67 -7.79 -4.55
N TRP A 229 -9.26 -8.03 -5.79
CA TRP A 229 -8.68 -9.30 -6.24
C TRP A 229 -7.20 -9.34 -5.90
N HIS A 230 -6.73 -10.48 -5.38
CA HIS A 230 -5.33 -10.74 -5.05
C HIS A 230 -4.84 -11.93 -5.86
N ALA A 231 -4.03 -11.65 -6.88
CA ALA A 231 -3.34 -12.65 -7.69
C ALA A 231 -1.95 -12.89 -7.10
N GLU A 232 -1.77 -14.02 -6.42
CA GLU A 232 -0.56 -14.35 -5.67
C GLU A 232 0.24 -15.46 -6.38
N PHE A 233 1.54 -15.22 -6.51
CA PHE A 233 2.50 -16.12 -7.13
C PHE A 233 3.56 -16.53 -6.09
N TYR A 234 3.78 -17.83 -5.93
CA TYR A 234 4.74 -18.39 -4.99
C TYR A 234 5.80 -19.20 -5.75
N PRO A 235 6.82 -18.55 -6.35
CA PRO A 235 7.85 -19.20 -7.16
C PRO A 235 8.91 -20.04 -6.40
N ARG A 236 8.61 -20.53 -5.20
CA ARG A 236 9.44 -21.43 -4.36
C ARG A 236 10.90 -20.98 -4.18
N GLU A 237 11.84 -21.45 -5.00
CA GLU A 237 13.29 -21.12 -4.90
C GLU A 237 13.76 -20.19 -6.03
N ARG A 238 12.82 -19.56 -6.74
CA ARG A 238 13.10 -18.67 -7.85
C ARG A 238 12.79 -17.24 -7.45
N PRO A 239 13.78 -16.47 -6.96
CA PRO A 239 13.55 -15.08 -6.59
C PRO A 239 13.08 -14.26 -7.79
N VAL A 240 12.16 -13.33 -7.52
CA VAL A 240 11.66 -12.39 -8.54
C VAL A 240 12.35 -11.04 -8.37
N ASP A 241 12.94 -10.51 -9.45
CA ASP A 241 13.49 -9.16 -9.44
C ASP A 241 12.35 -8.14 -9.60
N ILE A 242 11.80 -7.67 -8.47
CA ILE A 242 10.64 -6.76 -8.43
C ILE A 242 10.88 -5.48 -9.23
N ARG A 243 12.10 -4.93 -9.18
CA ARG A 243 12.43 -3.70 -9.91
C ARG A 243 12.38 -3.95 -11.41
N ARG A 244 12.96 -5.05 -11.89
CA ARG A 244 12.90 -5.40 -13.32
C ARG A 244 11.49 -5.76 -13.76
N LEU A 245 10.78 -6.55 -12.95
CA LEU A 245 9.38 -6.89 -13.17
C LEU A 245 8.55 -5.63 -13.36
N TRP A 246 8.62 -4.67 -12.42
CA TRP A 246 7.84 -3.44 -12.47
C TRP A 246 8.09 -2.61 -13.74
N HIS A 247 9.33 -2.54 -14.21
CA HIS A 247 9.72 -1.76 -15.38
C HIS A 247 9.60 -2.53 -16.70
N ASP A 248 9.00 -3.72 -16.69
CA ASP A 248 8.73 -4.46 -17.92
C ASP A 248 7.60 -3.79 -18.73
N SER A 249 7.77 -3.75 -20.05
CA SER A 249 6.82 -3.10 -20.96
C SER A 249 5.44 -3.76 -20.96
N GLN A 250 5.35 -5.06 -20.65
CA GLN A 250 4.06 -5.74 -20.54
C GLN A 250 3.30 -5.28 -19.29
N LEU A 251 4.02 -5.02 -18.19
CA LEU A 251 3.39 -4.43 -17.00
C LEU A 251 2.98 -2.97 -17.20
N ASP A 252 3.69 -2.20 -18.05
CA ASP A 252 3.29 -0.83 -18.36
C ASP A 252 1.84 -0.74 -18.86
N GLU A 253 1.41 -1.71 -19.69
CA GLU A 253 0.06 -1.75 -20.28
C GLU A 253 -1.04 -1.96 -19.22
N ILE A 254 -0.77 -2.76 -18.19
CA ILE A 254 -1.75 -3.10 -17.16
C ILE A 254 -1.58 -2.28 -15.87
N ARG A 255 -0.52 -1.48 -15.78
CA ARG A 255 -0.17 -0.68 -14.59
C ARG A 255 -1.32 0.21 -14.07
N PRO A 256 -2.19 0.81 -14.92
CA PRO A 256 -3.35 1.54 -14.45
C PRO A 256 -4.32 0.70 -13.60
N LEU A 257 -4.42 -0.61 -13.87
CA LEU A 257 -5.31 -1.53 -13.15
C LEU A 257 -4.67 -2.08 -11.86
N ILE A 258 -3.35 -2.05 -11.74
CA ILE A 258 -2.64 -2.52 -10.54
C ILE A 258 -2.85 -1.54 -9.39
N VAL A 259 -3.52 -2.00 -8.34
CA VAL A 259 -3.66 -1.32 -7.05
C VAL A 259 -2.32 -1.39 -6.31
N HIS A 260 -1.82 -2.60 -6.09
CA HIS A 260 -0.51 -2.81 -5.47
C HIS A 260 0.21 -3.98 -6.13
N LEU A 261 1.54 -3.91 -6.14
CA LEU A 261 2.42 -5.05 -6.28
C LEU A 261 3.03 -5.31 -4.90
N LEU A 262 2.76 -6.48 -4.34
CA LEU A 262 3.14 -6.88 -2.99
C LEU A 262 4.27 -7.90 -3.04
N ALA A 263 5.27 -7.78 -2.15
CA ALA A 263 6.25 -8.83 -1.92
C ALA A 263 6.70 -8.83 -0.44
N ASP A 264 6.49 -9.91 0.28
CA ASP A 264 7.01 -10.10 1.65
C ASP A 264 8.40 -10.76 1.64
N HIS A 265 8.67 -11.59 0.62
CA HIS A 265 9.90 -12.33 0.43
C HIS A 265 10.24 -12.42 -1.07
N PRO A 266 11.52 -12.61 -1.47
CA PRO A 266 11.90 -12.89 -2.86
C PRO A 266 11.10 -13.98 -3.59
N TRP A 267 10.44 -14.88 -2.86
CA TRP A 267 9.72 -16.03 -3.40
C TRP A 267 8.20 -15.89 -3.34
N HIS A 268 7.71 -14.67 -3.17
CA HIS A 268 6.31 -14.34 -3.27
C HIS A 268 6.15 -12.97 -3.95
N VAL A 269 5.25 -12.94 -4.92
CA VAL A 269 4.79 -11.70 -5.55
C VAL A 269 3.28 -11.75 -5.64
N GLY A 270 2.62 -10.70 -5.20
CA GLY A 270 1.18 -10.52 -5.30
C GLY A 270 0.85 -9.29 -6.14
N PHE A 271 -0.23 -9.38 -6.91
CA PHE A 271 -0.83 -8.23 -7.58
C PHE A 271 -2.24 -8.05 -7.04
N THR A 272 -2.58 -6.82 -6.72
CA THR A 272 -3.93 -6.47 -6.29
C THR A 272 -4.62 -5.65 -7.37
N PHE A 273 -5.86 -6.01 -7.69
CA PHE A 273 -6.72 -5.34 -8.65
C PHE A 273 -8.04 -4.96 -7.99
N ALA A 274 -8.64 -3.85 -8.40
CA ALA A 274 -9.95 -3.47 -7.88
C ALA A 274 -11.06 -4.20 -8.64
N ALA A 275 -12.06 -4.72 -7.94
CA ALA A 275 -13.23 -5.30 -8.58
C ALA A 275 -14.19 -4.23 -9.17
N ALA A 276 -13.93 -2.95 -8.89
CA ALA A 276 -14.61 -1.83 -9.52
C ALA A 276 -14.15 -1.57 -10.98
N ASP A 277 -13.03 -2.14 -11.40
CA ASP A 277 -12.56 -2.08 -12.79
C ASP A 277 -13.34 -3.05 -13.69
N ASP A 278 -13.19 -2.88 -15.00
CA ASP A 278 -13.74 -3.81 -15.99
C ASP A 278 -13.20 -5.23 -15.75
N ASP A 279 -14.10 -6.20 -15.59
CA ASP A 279 -13.75 -7.55 -15.17
C ASP A 279 -12.91 -8.31 -16.21
N ARG A 280 -13.13 -8.04 -17.50
CA ARG A 280 -12.32 -8.61 -18.59
C ARG A 280 -10.93 -8.02 -18.59
N ALA A 281 -10.81 -6.70 -18.51
CA ALA A 281 -9.52 -6.03 -18.43
C ALA A 281 -8.70 -6.51 -17.22
N VAL A 282 -9.32 -6.70 -16.06
CA VAL A 282 -8.66 -7.30 -14.88
C VAL A 282 -8.28 -8.76 -15.13
N SER A 283 -9.16 -9.56 -15.74
CA SER A 283 -8.88 -10.97 -16.06
C SER A 283 -7.67 -11.11 -17.00
N ASP A 284 -7.60 -10.28 -18.04
CA ASP A 284 -6.47 -10.23 -18.99
C ASP A 284 -5.20 -9.74 -18.28
N ALA A 285 -5.32 -8.73 -17.41
CA ALA A 285 -4.20 -8.20 -16.63
C ALA A 285 -3.59 -9.23 -15.67
N ILE A 286 -4.40 -10.11 -15.07
CA ILE A 286 -3.88 -11.24 -14.28
C ILE A 286 -3.04 -12.16 -15.17
N GLY A 287 -3.45 -12.37 -16.42
CA GLY A 287 -2.70 -13.17 -17.40
C GLY A 287 -1.34 -12.57 -17.73
N VAL A 288 -1.32 -11.28 -18.04
CA VAL A 288 -0.09 -10.52 -18.30
C VAL A 288 0.82 -10.55 -17.07
N ALA A 289 0.29 -10.30 -15.88
CA ALA A 289 1.06 -10.36 -14.64
C ALA A 289 1.68 -11.75 -14.41
N PHE A 290 0.94 -12.82 -14.70
CA PHE A 290 1.43 -14.20 -14.57
C PHE A 290 2.59 -14.49 -15.53
N ASP A 291 2.42 -14.21 -16.82
CA ASP A 291 3.50 -14.39 -17.81
C ASP A 291 4.75 -13.60 -17.41
N THR A 292 4.57 -12.33 -17.03
CA THR A 292 5.69 -11.45 -16.66
C THR A 292 6.40 -11.96 -15.41
N VAL A 293 5.67 -12.41 -14.38
CA VAL A 293 6.29 -13.02 -13.18
C VAL A 293 7.16 -14.20 -13.58
N LEU A 294 6.66 -15.14 -14.40
CA LEU A 294 7.44 -16.31 -14.81
C LEU A 294 8.71 -15.93 -15.59
N GLN A 295 8.66 -14.86 -16.39
CA GLN A 295 9.82 -14.34 -17.11
C GLN A 295 10.93 -13.83 -16.17
N PHE A 296 10.56 -13.23 -15.03
CA PHE A 296 11.51 -12.69 -14.06
C PHE A 296 11.81 -13.61 -12.86
N CYS A 297 11.17 -14.79 -12.80
CA CYS A 297 11.48 -15.86 -11.85
C CYS A 297 12.75 -16.62 -12.26
N GLN A 298 13.90 -16.30 -11.66
CA GLN A 298 15.16 -16.97 -11.98
C GLN A 298 15.54 -18.02 -10.94
N PRO A 299 15.99 -19.23 -11.32
CA PRO A 299 16.46 -20.24 -10.36
C PRO A 299 17.74 -19.75 -9.70
N ARG A 300 17.64 -19.35 -8.43
CA ARG A 300 18.77 -18.82 -7.66
C ARG A 300 18.52 -18.91 -6.16
N PHE A 301 19.40 -19.58 -5.44
CA PHE A 301 19.46 -19.48 -3.99
C PHE A 301 20.03 -18.12 -3.58
N LEU A 302 19.36 -17.46 -2.64
CA LEU A 302 19.81 -16.21 -2.05
C LEU A 302 20.26 -16.47 -0.61
N SER A 303 21.43 -15.96 -0.23
CA SER A 303 21.81 -15.84 1.18
C SER A 303 21.02 -14.74 1.87
N ASP A 304 20.98 -14.70 3.20
CA ASP A 304 20.26 -13.66 3.97
C ASP A 304 20.67 -12.23 3.58
N GLU A 305 21.98 -11.99 3.39
CA GLU A 305 22.49 -10.71 2.91
C GLU A 305 21.96 -10.34 1.51
N GLN A 306 21.76 -11.33 0.65
CA GLN A 306 21.19 -11.11 -0.69
C GLN A 306 19.69 -10.88 -0.63
N VAL A 307 18.97 -11.50 0.32
CA VAL A 307 17.56 -11.21 0.61
C VAL A 307 17.39 -9.78 1.10
N ARG A 308 18.27 -9.32 2.01
CA ARG A 308 18.29 -7.93 2.48
C ARG A 308 18.50 -6.94 1.33
N ARG A 309 19.52 -7.15 0.50
CA ARG A 309 19.77 -6.32 -0.70
C ARG A 309 18.67 -6.42 -1.75
N TRP A 310 17.98 -7.56 -1.84
CA TRP A 310 16.80 -7.69 -2.69
C TRP A 310 15.70 -6.76 -2.19
N SER A 311 15.43 -6.76 -0.88
CA SER A 311 14.41 -5.92 -0.26
C SER A 311 14.72 -4.44 -0.48
N GLU A 312 15.94 -4.01 -0.17
CA GLU A 312 16.40 -2.62 -0.36
C GLU A 312 16.25 -2.12 -1.82
N ARG A 313 16.49 -2.99 -2.81
CA ARG A 313 16.35 -2.64 -4.23
C ARG A 313 14.90 -2.63 -4.71
N ALA A 314 14.03 -3.35 -4.03
CA ALA A 314 12.62 -3.46 -4.34
C ALA A 314 11.80 -2.37 -3.62
N THR A 315 12.33 -1.79 -2.53
CA THR A 315 11.81 -0.54 -1.93
C THR A 315 12.06 0.66 -2.86
N ASN A 316 11.17 1.64 -2.84
CA ASN A 316 11.27 2.90 -3.61
C ASN A 316 11.26 2.72 -5.13
N VAL A 317 10.64 1.65 -5.64
CA VAL A 317 10.45 1.46 -7.09
C VAL A 317 9.32 2.34 -7.61
N ASP A 318 8.16 2.30 -6.94
CA ASP A 318 6.95 3.06 -7.23
C ASP A 318 6.07 2.99 -5.97
N TYR A 319 5.24 3.99 -5.72
CA TYR A 319 4.35 4.03 -4.56
C TYR A 319 3.38 2.83 -4.49
N ARG A 320 3.10 2.15 -5.61
CA ARG A 320 2.28 0.92 -5.67
C ARG A 320 3.04 -0.35 -5.31
N VAL A 321 4.38 -0.29 -5.27
CA VAL A 321 5.24 -1.45 -5.00
C VAL A 321 5.56 -1.49 -3.51
N LEU A 322 4.94 -2.45 -2.81
CA LEU A 322 5.03 -2.57 -1.37
C LEU A 322 5.79 -3.84 -0.98
N VAL A 323 6.94 -3.64 -0.34
CA VAL A 323 7.83 -4.72 0.07
C VAL A 323 7.94 -4.78 1.59
N GLY A 324 7.61 -5.91 2.19
CA GLY A 324 7.62 -6.09 3.66
C GLY A 324 6.76 -5.06 4.42
N SER A 325 5.74 -4.51 3.78
CA SER A 325 4.86 -3.49 4.36
C SER A 325 3.72 -4.09 5.20
N ARG A 326 3.05 -3.25 5.99
CA ARG A 326 1.87 -3.69 6.75
C ARG A 326 0.71 -4.13 5.85
N TRP A 327 0.64 -3.60 4.62
CA TRP A 327 -0.36 -4.02 3.63
C TRP A 327 -0.20 -5.47 3.17
N ASN A 328 0.95 -6.11 3.35
CA ASN A 328 1.16 -7.50 2.97
C ASN A 328 1.49 -8.46 4.12
N THR A 329 1.76 -7.95 5.33
CA THR A 329 2.18 -8.80 6.45
C THR A 329 1.25 -8.75 7.67
N LEU A 330 0.38 -7.76 7.80
CA LEU A 330 -0.48 -7.60 8.98
C LEU A 330 -1.80 -8.36 8.78
N GLU A 331 -1.89 -9.53 9.42
CA GLU A 331 -3.10 -10.36 9.47
C GLU A 331 -4.02 -9.99 10.66
N PRO A 332 -5.33 -10.31 10.63
CA PRO A 332 -6.24 -10.07 11.75
C PRO A 332 -5.78 -10.66 13.10
N THR A 333 -4.94 -11.69 13.08
CA THR A 333 -4.38 -12.35 14.27
C THR A 333 -3.11 -11.69 14.79
N THR A 334 -2.62 -10.62 14.14
CA THR A 334 -1.36 -9.93 14.47
C THR A 334 -1.55 -8.99 15.66
N VAL A 335 -1.86 -9.54 16.82
CA VAL A 335 -2.03 -8.80 18.08
C VAL A 335 -1.24 -9.48 19.21
N PRO A 336 -0.67 -8.72 20.15
CA PRO A 336 -0.66 -7.26 20.22
C PRO A 336 0.28 -6.61 19.18
N ILE A 337 -0.06 -5.41 18.70
CA ILE A 337 0.77 -4.65 17.74
C ILE A 337 0.69 -3.14 17.97
N ASP A 338 1.80 -2.43 17.76
CA ASP A 338 1.87 -0.96 17.71
C ASP A 338 2.25 -0.54 16.28
N ILE A 339 1.31 0.05 15.54
CA ILE A 339 1.48 0.38 14.12
C ILE A 339 2.32 1.63 13.98
N PHE A 340 2.02 2.67 14.77
CA PHE A 340 2.69 3.95 14.67
C PHE A 340 3.90 4.06 15.60
N GLY A 341 4.03 3.18 16.59
CA GLY A 341 5.09 3.28 17.60
C GLY A 341 4.90 4.50 18.51
N ALA A 342 3.65 4.96 18.67
CA ALA A 342 3.31 6.14 19.47
C ALA A 342 2.80 5.74 20.88
N GLY A 343 2.64 4.45 21.16
CA GLY A 343 1.89 3.92 22.29
C GLY A 343 0.39 3.78 21.97
N GLY A 344 -0.34 2.95 22.71
CA GLY A 344 -1.78 2.71 22.45
C GLY A 344 -2.08 1.63 21.41
N GLY A 345 -1.16 0.67 21.25
CA GLY A 345 -1.29 -0.45 20.32
C GLY A 345 -2.59 -1.26 20.47
N VAL A 346 -2.82 -2.13 19.50
CA VAL A 346 -4.02 -2.97 19.42
C VAL A 346 -3.75 -4.28 20.13
N GLU A 347 -4.39 -4.48 21.29
CA GLU A 347 -4.23 -5.68 22.14
C GLU A 347 -5.05 -6.88 21.65
N ALA A 348 -6.18 -6.62 21.00
CA ALA A 348 -7.08 -7.64 20.47
C ALA A 348 -7.70 -7.15 19.15
N ALA A 349 -7.90 -8.07 18.21
CA ALA A 349 -8.48 -7.77 16.92
C ALA A 349 -9.88 -7.14 17.08
N PRO A 350 -10.12 -5.92 16.58
CA PRO A 350 -11.45 -5.34 16.57
C PRO A 350 -12.47 -6.21 15.84
N SER A 351 -13.75 -6.08 16.17
CA SER A 351 -14.83 -6.60 15.33
C SER A 351 -15.19 -5.58 14.25
N TRP A 352 -15.33 -6.02 12.99
CA TRP A 352 -15.74 -5.21 11.84
C TRP A 352 -16.72 -5.97 10.94
#